data_AF-A0A4Q2Y4L9-F1
#
_entry.id   AF-A0A4Q2Y4L9-F1
#
_cell.length_a   1.000
_cell.length_b   1.000
_cell.length_c   1.000
_cell.angle_alpha   90.00
_cell.angle_beta   90.00
_cell.angle_gamma   90.00
#
_symmetry.space_group_name_H-M   'P 1'
#
loop_
_entity.id
_entity.type
_entity.pdbx_description
1 polymer ?
#
loop_
_entity_poly.entity_id
_entity_poly.type
_entity_poly.pdbx_seq_one_letter_code
_entity_poly.pdbx_strand_id
1 'polypeptide(L)'
;MGKTGSKHIVWDTVSAEDWAKGCNHVARLMGVTPSSAAAARKRLGIPPRPASRPPRPVPEGLKPTDSPTTVALRHGVRIQMASKWLASVGRPPAGRGRPQYG
;
A
#
# COMPACT_ATOMS: atom_id res chain seq x y z
N MET A 1 25.18 0.70 29.30
CA MET A 1 24.58 0.40 27.98
C MET A 1 23.81 -0.92 28.08
N GLY A 2 22.49 -0.87 28.24
CA GLY A 2 21.67 -2.07 28.36
C GLY A 2 21.60 -2.78 27.01
N LYS A 3 22.24 -3.94 26.90
CA LYS A 3 21.97 -4.90 25.83
C LYS A 3 20.53 -5.37 26.01
N THR A 4 19.60 -4.76 25.28
CA THR A 4 18.26 -5.32 25.11
C THR A 4 18.43 -6.68 24.47
N GLY A 5 18.41 -7.72 25.31
CA GLY A 5 18.40 -9.10 24.87
C GLY A 5 17.37 -9.23 23.78
N SER A 6 17.80 -9.70 22.61
CA SER A 6 16.91 -10.01 21.51
C SER A 6 15.94 -11.06 22.04
N LYS A 7 14.75 -10.62 22.50
CA LYS A 7 13.64 -11.52 22.78
C LYS A 7 13.49 -12.33 21.50
N HIS A 8 13.74 -13.63 21.61
CA HIS A 8 13.55 -14.54 20.50
C HIS A 8 12.03 -14.60 20.28
N ILE A 9 11.53 -13.75 19.40
CA ILE A 9 10.12 -13.64 19.09
C ILE A 9 9.78 -14.88 18.27
N VAL A 10 9.07 -15.81 18.89
CA VAL A 10 8.55 -16.99 18.21
C VAL A 10 7.34 -16.54 17.40
N TRP A 11 7.51 -16.37 16.09
CA TRP A 11 6.45 -15.87 15.21
C TRP A 11 5.42 -16.94 14.85
N ASP A 12 5.75 -18.22 15.01
CA ASP A 12 4.87 -19.37 14.77
C ASP A 12 3.66 -19.42 15.72
N THR A 13 3.68 -18.67 16.82
CA THR A 13 2.54 -18.54 17.73
C THR A 13 1.46 -17.59 17.22
N VAL A 14 1.75 -16.79 16.18
CA VAL A 14 0.81 -15.82 15.61
C VAL A 14 -0.02 -16.50 14.52
N SER A 15 -1.33 -16.61 14.77
CA SER A 15 -2.26 -17.24 13.84
C SER A 15 -2.43 -16.44 12.54
N ALA A 16 -2.86 -17.11 11.46
CA ALA A 16 -3.21 -16.46 10.20
C ALA A 16 -4.31 -15.38 10.38
N GLU A 17 -5.22 -15.55 11.33
CA GLU A 17 -6.26 -14.56 11.66
C GLU A 17 -5.68 -13.28 12.25
N ASP A 18 -4.67 -13.39 13.12
CA ASP A 18 -3.97 -12.22 13.67
C ASP A 18 -3.22 -11.46 12.58
N TRP A 19 -2.61 -12.18 11.63
CA TRP A 19 -2.00 -11.58 10.45
C TRP A 19 -3.02 -10.92 9.51
N ALA A 20 -4.25 -11.44 9.45
CA ALA A 20 -5.35 -10.86 8.68
C ALA A 20 -5.85 -9.54 9.29
N LYS A 21 -5.83 -9.41 10.62
CA LYS A 21 -6.12 -8.14 11.32
C LYS A 21 -5.05 -7.06 11.03
N GLY A 22 -3.81 -7.49 10.77
CA GLY A 22 -2.75 -6.66 10.19
C GLY A 22 -1.53 -6.47 11.09
N CYS A 23 -0.45 -5.92 10.53
CA CYS A 23 0.85 -5.83 11.23
C CYS A 23 0.81 -4.98 12.51
N ASN A 24 -0.08 -3.98 12.61
CA ASN A 24 -0.26 -3.20 13.84
C ASN A 24 -0.86 -4.04 14.98
N HIS A 25 -1.78 -4.95 14.65
CA HIS A 25 -2.37 -5.86 15.63
C HIS A 25 -1.32 -6.86 16.13
N VAL A 26 -0.61 -7.51 15.21
CA VAL A 26 0.48 -8.44 15.56
C VAL A 26 1.60 -7.76 16.34
N ALA A 27 1.95 -6.53 15.98
CA ALA A 27 2.96 -5.76 16.69
C ALA A 27 2.58 -5.50 18.16
N ARG A 28 1.31 -5.16 18.42
CA ARG A 28 0.79 -5.01 19.77
C ARG A 28 0.76 -6.34 20.52
N LEU A 29 0.31 -7.41 19.86
CA LEU A 29 0.24 -8.76 20.44
C LEU A 29 1.62 -9.24 20.90
N MET A 30 2.64 -9.01 20.08
CA MET A 30 4.01 -9.48 20.33
C MET A 30 4.86 -8.46 21.12
N GLY A 31 4.35 -7.26 21.39
CA GLY A 31 5.10 -6.20 22.06
C GLY A 31 6.29 -5.67 21.25
N VAL A 32 6.12 -5.57 19.93
CA VAL A 32 7.17 -5.15 18.96
C VAL A 32 6.70 -3.98 18.12
N THR A 33 7.58 -3.46 17.26
CA THR A 33 7.21 -2.40 16.31
C THR A 33 6.45 -2.97 15.10
N PRO A 34 5.56 -2.18 14.48
CA PRO A 34 4.88 -2.55 13.24
C PRO A 34 5.84 -2.93 12.10
N SER A 35 7.01 -2.27 12.05
CA SER A 35 8.06 -2.57 11.08
C SER A 35 8.66 -3.97 11.28
N SER A 36 8.90 -4.39 12.52
CA SER A 36 9.37 -5.74 12.84
C SER A 36 8.33 -6.79 12.47
N ALA A 37 7.05 -6.55 12.78
CA ALA A 37 5.97 -7.45 12.37
C ALA A 37 5.84 -7.53 10.83
N ALA A 38 6.02 -6.43 10.11
CA ALA A 38 6.01 -6.43 8.65
C ALA A 38 7.21 -7.18 8.05
N ALA A 39 8.40 -7.07 8.64
CA ALA A 39 9.57 -7.84 8.23
C ALA A 39 9.39 -9.34 8.49
N ALA A 40 8.83 -9.71 9.65
CA ALA A 40 8.53 -11.09 9.98
C ALA A 40 7.50 -11.71 9.04
N ARG A 41 6.40 -10.99 8.76
CA ARG A 41 5.38 -11.41 7.78
C ARG A 41 6.00 -11.77 6.42
N LYS A 42 6.90 -10.91 5.92
CA LYS A 42 7.61 -11.15 4.66
C LYS A 42 8.50 -12.39 4.71
N ARG A 43 9.24 -12.58 5.81
CA ARG A 43 10.09 -13.77 6.01
C ARG A 43 9.28 -15.07 6.07
N LEU A 44 8.09 -15.02 6.65
CA LEU A 44 7.18 -16.16 6.76
C LEU A 44 6.33 -16.40 5.50
N GLY A 45 6.46 -15.57 4.46
CA GLY A 45 5.68 -15.71 3.23
C GLY A 45 4.19 -15.42 3.40
N ILE A 46 3.77 -14.74 4.47
CA ILE A 46 2.35 -14.50 4.75
C ILE A 46 1.83 -13.39 3.82
N PRO A 47 0.79 -13.66 3.00
CA PRO A 47 0.31 -12.72 1.99
C PRO A 47 -0.17 -11.43 2.66
N PRO A 48 0.01 -10.25 2.03
CA PRO A 48 -0.44 -8.98 2.59
C PRO A 48 -1.96 -8.95 2.80
N ARG A 49 -2.42 -8.14 3.76
CA ARG A 49 -3.86 -8.00 4.03
C ARG A 49 -4.50 -7.50 2.74
N PRO A 50 -5.56 -8.15 2.21
CA PRO A 50 -6.27 -7.65 1.06
C PRO A 50 -6.74 -6.23 1.36
N ALA A 51 -6.58 -5.32 0.39
CA ALA A 51 -6.99 -3.94 0.56
C ALA A 51 -8.46 -3.90 0.96
N SER A 52 -8.77 -3.40 2.17
CA SER A 52 -10.15 -3.44 2.70
C SER A 52 -11.12 -2.55 1.94
N ARG A 53 -10.61 -1.73 1.01
CA ARG A 53 -11.41 -0.87 0.18
C ARG A 53 -11.41 -1.43 -1.23
N PRO A 54 -12.58 -1.77 -1.80
CA PRO A 54 -12.63 -2.10 -3.21
C PRO A 54 -12.05 -0.92 -3.99
N PRO A 55 -11.21 -1.16 -5.01
CA PRO A 55 -10.78 -0.10 -5.90
C PRO A 55 -12.05 0.56 -6.44
N ARG A 56 -12.17 1.89 -6.27
CA ARG A 56 -13.31 2.61 -6.85
C ARG A 56 -13.27 2.40 -8.37
N PRO A 57 -14.40 2.03 -8.99
CA PRO A 57 -14.44 1.77 -10.42
C PRO A 57 -13.95 3.02 -11.16
N VAL A 58 -13.12 2.80 -12.18
CA VAL A 58 -12.70 3.85 -13.10
C VAL A 58 -13.95 4.28 -13.87
N PRO A 59 -14.34 5.57 -13.86
CA PRO A 59 -15.50 6.00 -14.61
C PRO A 59 -15.27 5.84 -16.11
N GLU A 60 -16.30 5.40 -16.83
CA GLU A 60 -16.27 5.26 -18.28
C GLU A 60 -16.11 6.63 -18.97
N GLY A 61 -15.47 6.64 -20.13
CA GLY A 61 -15.26 7.86 -20.92
C GLY A 61 -14.09 8.75 -20.47
N LEU A 62 -13.27 8.31 -19.52
CA LEU A 62 -12.00 8.99 -19.19
C LEU A 62 -11.00 8.87 -20.34
N LYS A 63 -10.39 10.00 -20.71
CA LYS A 63 -9.31 10.04 -21.71
C LYS A 63 -7.95 10.14 -21.00
N PRO A 64 -6.90 9.46 -21.48
CA PRO A 64 -5.55 9.57 -20.92
C PRO A 64 -5.00 10.99 -20.86
N THR A 65 -5.48 11.85 -21.77
CA THR A 65 -5.12 13.27 -21.88
C THR A 65 -5.82 14.17 -20.88
N ASP A 66 -6.85 13.68 -20.17
CA ASP A 66 -7.59 14.50 -19.21
C ASP A 66 -6.68 14.96 -18.06
N SER A 67 -6.93 16.16 -17.54
CA SER A 67 -6.20 16.67 -16.38
C SER A 67 -6.67 15.93 -15.11
N PRO A 68 -5.76 15.50 -14.20
CA PRO A 68 -6.16 14.84 -12.96
C PRO A 68 -7.02 15.76 -12.09
N THR A 69 -6.78 17.06 -12.16
CA THR A 69 -7.53 18.08 -11.43
C THR A 69 -8.96 18.18 -11.96
N THR A 70 -9.15 18.21 -13.27
CA THR A 70 -10.48 18.24 -13.90
C THR A 70 -11.27 16.97 -13.59
N VAL A 71 -10.64 15.80 -13.67
CA VAL A 71 -11.24 14.52 -13.32
C VAL A 71 -11.61 14.47 -11.82
N ALA A 72 -10.73 14.96 -10.95
CA ALA A 72 -10.98 15.05 -9.52
C ALA A 72 -12.22 15.90 -9.21
N LEU A 73 -12.32 17.09 -9.81
CA LEU A 73 -13.45 18.00 -9.65
C LEU A 73 -14.75 17.40 -10.19
N ARG A 74 -14.72 16.84 -11.42
CA ARG A 74 -15.90 16.28 -12.09
C ARG A 74 -16.50 15.08 -11.35
N HIS A 75 -15.65 14.27 -10.71
CA HIS A 75 -16.08 13.04 -10.04
C HIS A 75 -16.06 13.15 -8.50
N GLY A 76 -15.77 14.32 -7.94
CA GLY A 76 -15.72 14.53 -6.49
C GLY A 76 -14.69 13.65 -5.77
N VAL A 77 -13.57 13.34 -6.43
CA VAL A 77 -12.51 12.49 -5.88
C VAL A 77 -11.23 13.28 -5.64
N ARG A 78 -10.31 12.72 -4.85
CA ARG A 78 -8.98 13.31 -4.67
C ARG A 78 -8.17 13.21 -5.97
N ILE A 79 -7.31 14.20 -6.21
CA ILE A 79 -6.38 14.24 -7.36
C ILE A 79 -5.57 12.94 -7.49
N GLN A 80 -5.10 12.35 -6.37
CA GLN A 80 -4.38 11.07 -6.42
C GLN A 80 -5.23 9.91 -6.98
N MET A 81 -6.52 9.88 -6.68
CA MET A 81 -7.43 8.87 -7.23
C MET A 81 -7.65 9.11 -8.72
N ALA A 82 -7.87 10.37 -9.12
CA ALA A 82 -7.99 10.76 -10.53
C ALA A 82 -6.73 10.39 -11.33
N SER A 83 -5.54 10.66 -10.80
CA SER A 83 -4.27 10.23 -11.43
C SER A 83 -4.19 8.70 -11.57
N LYS A 84 -4.66 7.95 -10.57
CA LYS A 84 -4.67 6.48 -10.63
C LYS A 84 -5.65 5.96 -11.68
N TRP A 85 -6.83 6.57 -11.79
CA TRP A 85 -7.81 6.26 -12.84
C TRP A 85 -7.25 6.56 -14.24
N LEU A 86 -6.57 7.71 -14.39
CA LEU A 86 -5.94 8.09 -15.64
C LEU A 86 -4.81 7.13 -16.02
N ALA A 87 -4.01 6.68 -15.05
CA ALA A 87 -3.01 5.65 -15.27
C ALA A 87 -3.65 4.33 -15.72
N SER A 88 -4.79 3.94 -15.16
CA SER A 88 -5.53 2.74 -15.57
C SER A 88 -6.05 2.81 -17.02
N VAL A 89 -6.36 3.99 -17.55
CA VAL A 89 -6.77 4.16 -18.95
C VAL A 89 -5.59 4.40 -19.90
N GLY A 90 -4.34 4.37 -19.41
CA GLY A 90 -3.14 4.47 -20.22
C GLY A 90 -2.39 5.81 -20.15
N ARG A 91 -2.71 6.69 -19.18
CA ARG A 91 -1.91 7.89 -18.96
C ARG A 91 -0.55 7.51 -18.34
N PRO A 92 0.57 7.91 -18.93
CA PRO A 92 1.87 7.71 -18.29
C PRO A 92 1.92 8.50 -16.97
N PRO A 93 2.46 7.91 -15.88
CA PRO A 93 2.63 8.64 -14.63
C PRO A 93 3.49 9.88 -14.93
N ALA A 94 2.99 11.05 -14.55
CA ALA A 94 3.73 12.30 -14.65
C ALA A 94 4.93 12.23 -13.70
N GLY A 95 6.04 11.65 -14.16
CA GLY A 95 7.24 11.49 -13.36
C GLY A 95 8.07 10.24 -13.69
N ARG A 96 8.59 10.15 -14.92
CA ARG A 96 9.99 9.75 -15.24
C ARG A 96 10.33 10.19 -16.66
N GLY A 97 10.18 11.49 -16.95
CA GLY A 97 10.89 12.09 -18.08
C GLY A 97 12.37 12.17 -17.71
N ARG A 98 13.14 11.12 -18.02
CA ARG A 98 14.59 11.25 -18.11
C ARG A 98 14.83 11.99 -19.43
N PRO A 99 15.39 13.22 -19.45
CA PRO A 99 15.81 13.80 -20.71
C PRO A 99 16.92 12.91 -21.27
N GLN A 100 16.64 12.27 -22.40
CA GLN A 100 17.65 11.61 -23.22
C GLN A 100 18.35 12.75 -23.95
N TYR A 101 19.34 13.36 -23.30
CA TYR A 101 20.33 14.16 -23.99
C TYR A 101 21.11 13.19 -24.88
N GLY A 102 20.86 13.30 -26.20
CA GLY A 102 21.77 12.79 -27.22
C GLY A 102 22.98 13.69 -27.34
#